data_AF-A0A0S6X6V2-F1
#
_entry.id   AF-A0A0S6X6V2-F1
#
_cell.length_a   1.000
_cell.length_b   1.000
_cell.length_c   1.000
_cell.angle_alpha   90.00
_cell.angle_beta   90.00
_cell.angle_gamma   90.00
#
_symmetry.space_group_name_H-M   'P 1'
#
loop_
_entity.id
_entity.type
_entity.pdbx_description
1 polymer ?
#
loop_
_entity_poly.entity_id
_entity_poly.type
_entity_poly.pdbx_seq_one_letter_code
_entity_poly.pdbx_strand_id
1 'polypeptide(L)' 'MDLNKAYAAHQRALMAAGMATDPQARRERLADAARIATCIGSFQQDLGAAAAQAWMHTPSAAPAHLEAGLHGAAAR' A
#
# COMPACT_ATOMS: atom_id res chain seq x y z
N MET A 1 -8.29 -2.95 -7.40
CA MET A 1 -7.26 -3.01 -8.46
C MET A 1 -6.29 -4.15 -8.16
N ASP A 2 -5.69 -4.76 -9.18
CA ASP A 2 -4.56 -5.71 -9.01
C ASP A 2 -3.23 -4.93 -9.09
N LEU A 3 -2.58 -4.73 -7.94
CA LEU A 3 -1.35 -3.93 -7.83
C LEU A 3 -0.20 -4.51 -8.66
N ASN A 4 -0.04 -5.83 -8.67
CA ASN A 4 1.05 -6.47 -9.41
C ASN A 4 0.89 -6.28 -10.92
N LYS A 5 -0.35 -6.40 -11.43
CA LYS A 5 -0.63 -6.10 -12.83
C LYS A 5 -0.39 -4.62 -13.16
N ALA A 6 -0.78 -3.71 -12.28
CA ALA A 6 -0.57 -2.27 -12.45
C ALA A 6 0.93 -1.91 -12.48
N TYR A 7 1.72 -2.43 -11.55
CA TYR A 7 3.17 -2.24 -11.54
C TYR A 7 3.85 -2.85 -12.77
N ALA A 8 3.44 -4.06 -13.19
CA ALA A 8 3.97 -4.66 -14.41
C ALA A 8 3.63 -3.82 -15.65
N ALA A 9 2.43 -3.26 -15.74
CA ALA A 9 2.05 -2.35 -16.82
C ALA A 9 2.86 -1.04 -16.80
N HIS A 10 3.08 -0.46 -15.62
CA HIS A 10 3.91 0.73 -15.43
C HIS A 10 5.36 0.48 -15.88
N GLN A 11 5.97 -0.62 -15.44
CA GLN A 11 7.33 -1.00 -15.83
C GLN A 11 7.44 -1.23 -17.34
N ARG A 12 6.47 -1.90 -17.96
CA ARG A 12 6.43 -2.07 -19.42
C ARG A 12 6.33 -0.74 -20.15
N ALA A 13 5.54 0.21 -19.66
CA ALA A 13 5.43 1.54 -20.26
C ALA A 13 6.76 2.31 -20.17
N LEU A 14 7.45 2.25 -19.04
CA LEU A 14 8.79 2.85 -18.87
C LEU A 14 9.84 2.21 -19.78
N MET A 15 9.87 0.88 -19.86
CA MET A 15 10.78 0.18 -20.77
C MET A 15 10.51 0.56 -22.23
N ALA A 16 9.23 0.60 -22.63
CA ALA A 16 8.85 1.01 -23.98
C ALA A 16 9.24 2.47 -24.28
N ALA A 17 9.12 3.38 -23.31
CA ALA A 17 9.57 4.76 -23.44
C ALA A 17 11.09 4.84 -23.63
N GLY A 18 11.87 4.04 -22.88
CA GLY A 18 13.33 3.98 -23.00
C GLY A 18 13.80 3.44 -24.36
N MET A 19 13.03 2.53 -24.96
CA MET A 19 13.32 1.95 -26.27
C MET A 19 12.79 2.79 -27.45
N ALA A 20 11.99 3.83 -27.20
CA ALA A 20 11.40 4.64 -28.27
C ALA A 20 12.44 5.57 -28.91
N THR A 21 12.60 5.43 -30.23
CA THR A 21 13.46 6.30 -31.04
C THR A 21 12.76 7.59 -31.46
N ASP A 22 11.43 7.56 -31.57
CA ASP A 22 10.60 8.74 -31.82
C ASP A 22 10.29 9.51 -30.53
N PRO A 23 10.61 10.82 -30.44
CA PRO A 23 10.28 11.64 -29.29
C PRO A 23 8.80 11.70 -28.95
N GLN A 24 7.90 11.64 -29.93
CA GLN A 24 6.45 11.70 -29.67
C GLN A 24 5.97 10.38 -29.05
N ALA A 25 6.32 9.24 -29.63
CA ALA A 25 6.06 7.93 -29.04
C ALA A 25 6.64 7.81 -27.62
N ARG A 26 7.86 8.32 -27.37
CA ARG A 26 8.44 8.37 -26.03
C ARG A 26 7.58 9.16 -25.06
N ARG A 27 7.11 10.35 -25.44
CA ARG A 27 6.22 11.18 -24.60
C ARG A 27 4.92 10.46 -24.27
N GLU A 28 4.30 9.81 -25.24
CA GLU A 28 3.06 9.06 -25.05
C GLU A 28 3.25 7.90 -24.06
N ARG A 29 4.33 7.13 -24.19
CA ARG A 29 4.63 6.04 -23.24
C ARG A 29 4.93 6.54 -21.83
N LEU A 30 5.58 7.69 -21.69
CA LEU A 30 5.79 8.33 -20.39
C LEU A 30 4.48 8.85 -19.79
N ALA A 31 3.58 9.41 -20.60
CA ALA A 31 2.25 9.84 -20.16
C ALA A 31 1.43 8.64 -19.65
N ASP A 32 1.49 7.51 -20.35
CA ASP A 32 0.88 6.26 -19.89
C ASP A 32 1.48 5.76 -18.57
N ALA A 33 2.82 5.76 -18.46
CA ALA A 33 3.50 5.37 -17.23
C ALA A 33 3.06 6.27 -16.05
N ALA A 34 3.03 7.59 -16.25
CA ALA A 34 2.61 8.56 -15.24
C ALA A 34 1.16 8.34 -14.80
N ARG A 35 0.25 8.13 -15.75
CA ARG A 35 -1.16 7.81 -15.46
C ARG A 35 -1.30 6.58 -14.57
N ILE A 36 -0.56 5.51 -14.89
CA ILE A 36 -0.59 4.28 -14.08
C ILE A 36 -0.03 4.54 -12.66
N ALA A 37 1.08 5.29 -12.55
CA ALA A 37 1.66 5.64 -11.26
C ALA A 37 0.69 6.45 -10.38
N THR A 38 -0.04 7.40 -10.96
CA THR A 38 -1.10 8.15 -10.26
C THR A 38 -2.20 7.20 -9.75
N CYS A 39 -2.70 6.28 -10.59
CA CYS A 39 -3.70 5.31 -10.16
C CYS A 39 -3.21 4.41 -9.02
N ILE A 40 -1.95 3.96 -9.07
CA ILE A 40 -1.32 3.19 -7.99
C ILE A 40 -1.29 4.00 -6.70
N GLY A 41 -0.82 5.25 -6.76
CA GLY A 41 -0.73 6.14 -5.61
C GLY A 41 -2.08 6.38 -4.96
N SER A 42 -3.12 6.73 -5.73
CA SER A 42 -4.47 6.92 -5.20
C SER A 42 -5.01 5.66 -4.54
N PHE A 43 -4.87 4.50 -5.18
CA PHE A 43 -5.33 3.24 -4.60
C PHE A 43 -4.64 2.90 -3.27
N GLN A 44 -3.33 3.14 -3.17
CA GLN A 44 -2.58 2.92 -1.94
C GLN A 44 -2.94 3.91 -0.84
N GLN A 45 -3.24 5.16 -1.19
CA GLN A 45 -3.76 6.17 -0.25
C GLN A 45 -5.12 5.74 0.30
N ASP A 46 -6.05 5.32 -0.55
CA ASP A 46 -7.37 4.85 -0.15
C ASP A 46 -7.26 3.62 0.77
N LEU A 47 -6.38 2.67 0.41
CA LEU A 47 -6.11 1.49 1.23
C LEU A 47 -5.52 1.86 2.60
N GLY A 48 -4.58 2.80 2.63
CA GLY A 48 -3.98 3.31 3.86
C GLY A 48 -5.00 4.03 4.75
N ALA A 49 -5.87 4.85 4.18
CA ALA A 49 -6.95 5.53 4.89
C ALA A 49 -7.94 4.51 5.50
N ALA A 50 -8.33 3.49 4.73
CA ALA A 50 -9.19 2.41 5.22
C ALA A 50 -8.53 1.62 6.37
N ALA A 51 -7.24 1.32 6.26
CA ALA A 51 -6.50 0.63 7.33
C ALA A 51 -6.39 1.49 8.61
N ALA A 52 -6.10 2.78 8.47
CA ALA A 52 -6.05 3.71 9.60
C ALA A 52 -7.41 3.80 10.31
N GLN A 53 -8.50 3.89 9.54
CA GLN A 53 -9.86 3.88 10.09
C GLN A 53 -10.14 2.57 10.84
N ALA A 54 -9.76 1.42 10.30
CA ALA A 54 -9.93 0.14 10.97
C ALA A 54 -9.19 0.11 12.32
N TRP A 55 -7.95 0.60 12.40
CA TRP A 55 -7.19 0.66 13.66
C TRP A 55 -7.81 1.59 14.69
N MET A 56 -8.28 2.77 14.28
CA MET A 56 -8.95 3.72 15.18
C MET A 56 -10.24 3.15 15.80
N HIS A 57 -10.93 2.26 15.08
CA HIS A 57 -12.17 1.64 15.54
C HIS A 57 -11.98 0.21 16.06
N THR A 58 -10.76 -0.33 16.06
CA THR A 58 -10.48 -1.62 16.68
C THR A 58 -10.42 -1.37 18.18
N PRO A 59 -11.31 -1.96 19.00
CA PRO A 59 -11.19 -1.86 20.44
C PRO A 59 -9.82 -2.41 20.84
N SER A 60 -9.05 -1.65 21.61
CA SER A 60 -7.85 -2.18 22.26
C SER A 60 -8.32 -3.31 23.17
N ALA A 61 -8.19 -4.56 22.71
CA ALA A 61 -8.38 -5.72 23.56
C ALA A 61 -7.21 -5.70 24.55
N ALA A 62 -7.38 -4.98 25.66
CA ALA A 62 -6.47 -5.08 26.77
C ALA A 62 -6.31 -6.58 27.11
N PRO A 63 -5.09 -7.11 27.18
CA PRO A 63 -4.89 -8.51 27.51
C PRO A 63 -5.43 -8.76 28.92
N ALA A 64 -6.59 -9.43 29.01
CA ALA A 64 -7.23 -9.82 30.27
C ALA A 64 -6.39 -10.78 31.14
N HIS A 65 -5.19 -11.15 30.68
CA HIS A 65 -4.28 -12.10 31.32
C HIS A 65 -3.19 -11.47 32.18
N LEU A 66 -3.07 -10.14 32.27
CA LEU A 66 -2.05 -9.52 33.14
C LEU A 66 -2.46 -9.39 34.62
N GLU A 67 -3.75 -9.42 34.93
CA GLU A 67 -4.26 -9.25 36.32
C GLU A 67 -4.22 -10.54 37.17
N ALA A 68 -4.08 -11.72 36.55
CA ALA A 68 -4.07 -12.99 37.29
C ALA A 68 -2.72 -13.33 37.94
N GLY A 69 -1.64 -12.60 37.62
CA GLY A 69 -0.28 -12.91 38.09
C GLY A 69 0.17 -12.19 39.37
N LEU A 70 -0.51 -11.14 39.80
CA LEU A 70 -0.02 -10.25 40.88
C LEU A 70 -0.58 -10.56 42.28
N HIS A 71 -1.58 -11.44 42.41
CA HIS A 71 -2.17 -11.79 43.72
C HIS A 71 -1.76 -13.17 44.28
N GLY A 72 -0.91 -13.94 43.59
CA GLY A 72 -0.53 -15.30 44.00
C GLY A 72 0.79 -15.44 44.79
N ALA A 73 1.57 -14.37 44.97
CA ALA A 73 2.97 -14.47 45.44
C ALA A 73 3.21 -13.98 46.88
N ALA A 74 2.21 -14.05 47.77
CA ALA A 74 2.38 -13.70 49.19
C ALA A 74 1.69 -14.73 50.11
N ALA A 75 2.18 -15.98 50.09
CA ALA A 75 1.92 -16.95 51.16
C ALA A 75 2.96 -18.07 51.12
N ARG A 76 4.12 -17.85 51.74
CA ARG A 76 4.96 -18.88 52.35
C ARG A 76 5.66 -18.30 53.56
#